data_AF-A0A9P0KMU4-F1
#
_entry.id   AF-A0A9P0KMU4-F1
#
_cell.length_a   1.000
_cell.length_b   1.000
_cell.length_c   1.000
_cell.angle_alpha   90.00
_cell.angle_beta   90.00
_cell.angle_gamma   90.00
#
_symmetry.space_group_name_H-M   'P 1'
#
loop_
_entity.id
_entity.type
_entity.pdbx_description
1 polymer ?
#
loop_
_entity_poly.entity_id
_entity_poly.type
_entity_poly.pdbx_seq_one_letter_code
_entity_poly.pdbx_strand_id
1 'polypeptide(L)'
;MKLQKVLLFAATIVVAVVRQPNCYQVKEGVFPAQNCDQYYICIKQFWWFTAELHTCPAGQKYSDIANGCVTGSCRKVPKTRNVLPPTCEETGPGVFVAPNCNQYYECVKIWWWYSLNLRSCSPSKVYDPHEQLCVRGKCQ
;
A
#
# COMPACT_ATOMS: atom_id res chain seq x y z
N MET A 1 1.01 -16.01 -51.36
CA MET A 1 0.69 -16.30 -49.95
C MET A 1 1.82 -15.78 -49.08
N LYS A 2 1.59 -14.72 -48.29
CA LYS A 2 2.60 -14.12 -47.39
C LYS A 2 2.55 -14.83 -46.04
N LEU A 3 3.68 -15.42 -45.64
CA LEU A 3 3.86 -16.11 -44.36
C LEU A 3 4.18 -15.06 -43.28
N GLN A 4 3.20 -14.74 -42.44
CA GLN A 4 3.33 -13.73 -41.39
C GLN A 4 3.94 -14.38 -40.14
N LYS A 5 5.20 -14.02 -39.85
CA LYS A 5 5.94 -14.45 -38.66
C LYS A 5 5.29 -13.83 -37.41
N VAL A 6 4.61 -14.66 -36.62
CA VAL A 6 4.08 -14.28 -35.31
C VAL A 6 5.24 -14.20 -34.33
N LEU A 7 5.63 -12.97 -33.97
CA LEU A 7 6.58 -12.68 -32.90
C LEU A 7 5.87 -12.83 -31.56
N LEU A 8 6.15 -13.94 -30.87
CA LEU A 8 5.75 -14.16 -29.49
C LEU A 8 6.63 -13.32 -28.55
N PHE A 9 6.11 -12.21 -28.06
CA PHE A 9 6.74 -11.47 -26.96
C PHE A 9 6.43 -12.20 -25.64
N ALA A 10 7.44 -12.84 -25.06
CA ALA A 10 7.36 -13.36 -23.70
C ALA A 10 7.39 -12.16 -22.73
N ALA A 11 6.22 -11.80 -22.18
CA ALA A 11 6.14 -10.80 -21.12
C ALA A 11 6.65 -11.40 -19.81
N THR A 12 7.84 -10.99 -19.37
CA THR A 12 8.36 -11.29 -18.03
C THR A 12 7.54 -10.52 -17.00
N ILE A 13 6.72 -11.24 -16.24
CA ILE A 13 5.97 -10.68 -15.11
C ILE A 13 6.96 -10.40 -13.98
N VAL A 14 7.32 -9.14 -13.79
CA VAL A 14 8.03 -8.70 -12.57
C VAL A 14 7.00 -8.66 -11.44
N VAL A 15 6.89 -9.74 -10.67
CA VAL A 15 6.12 -9.72 -9.41
C VAL A 15 6.97 -8.97 -8.39
N ALA A 16 6.74 -7.66 -8.24
CA ALA A 16 7.31 -6.90 -7.13
C ALA A 16 6.65 -7.38 -5.82
N VAL A 17 7.20 -8.44 -5.21
CA VAL A 17 6.85 -8.87 -3.85
C VAL A 17 7.58 -7.95 -2.88
N VAL A 18 7.08 -6.73 -2.69
CA VAL A 18 7.53 -5.92 -1.55
C VAL A 18 6.57 -6.21 -0.39
N ARG A 19 6.96 -7.14 0.50
CA ARG A 19 6.11 -7.62 1.62
C ARG A 19 6.77 -7.58 3.00
N GLN A 20 8.09 -7.50 3.11
CA GLN A 20 8.82 -7.56 4.39
C GLN A 20 9.58 -6.24 4.64
N PRO A 21 9.55 -5.67 5.86
CA PRO A 21 10.31 -4.47 6.19
C PRO A 21 11.82 -4.76 6.16
N ASN A 22 12.59 -3.81 5.63
CA ASN A 22 14.05 -3.88 5.68
C ASN A 22 14.53 -3.46 7.07
N CYS A 23 14.75 -4.43 7.95
CA CYS A 23 15.16 -4.20 9.34
C CYS A 23 16.50 -3.46 9.48
N TYR A 24 17.38 -3.48 8.47
CA TYR A 24 18.61 -2.68 8.50
C TYR A 24 18.33 -1.17 8.41
N GLN A 25 17.22 -0.80 7.75
CA GLN A 25 16.78 0.59 7.60
C GLN A 25 15.92 1.02 8.79
N VAL A 26 14.92 0.22 9.15
CA VAL A 26 13.94 0.58 10.19
C VAL A 26 14.40 0.29 11.62
N LYS A 27 15.51 -0.45 11.78
CA LYS A 27 16.07 -0.90 13.07
C LYS A 27 15.12 -1.84 13.82
N GLU A 28 15.39 -2.05 15.11
CA GLU A 28 14.56 -2.87 16.00
C GLU A 28 13.18 -2.24 16.19
N GLY A 29 12.14 -3.07 16.14
CA GLY A 29 10.76 -2.59 16.32
C GLY A 29 9.70 -3.54 15.78
N VAL A 30 8.44 -3.14 15.94
CA VAL A 30 7.27 -3.88 15.46
C VAL A 30 6.63 -3.12 14.30
N PHE A 31 6.38 -3.82 13.21
CA PHE A 31 5.96 -3.23 11.94
C PHE A 31 4.73 -3.94 11.37
N PRO A 32 3.79 -3.23 10.73
CA PRO A 32 2.60 -3.86 10.18
C PRO A 32 2.95 -4.75 8.99
N ALA A 33 2.43 -5.99 8.97
CA ALA A 33 2.52 -6.85 7.79
C ALA A 33 1.33 -6.64 6.86
N GLN A 34 1.48 -7.04 5.60
CA GLN A 34 0.47 -6.85 4.56
C GLN A 34 -0.91 -7.39 4.96
N ASN A 35 -0.93 -8.53 5.64
CA ASN A 35 -2.14 -9.09 6.22
C ASN A 35 -2.46 -8.36 7.53
N CYS A 36 -3.73 -7.97 7.71
CA CYS A 36 -4.14 -7.14 8.84
C CYS A 36 -3.99 -7.80 10.21
N ASP A 37 -4.06 -9.11 10.23
CA ASP A 37 -3.85 -10.00 11.37
C ASP A 37 -2.39 -10.35 11.59
N GLN A 38 -1.46 -9.80 10.80
CA GLN A 38 -0.04 -10.12 10.92
C GLN A 38 0.81 -8.86 11.12
N TYR A 39 1.98 -9.06 11.71
CA TYR A 39 2.97 -8.04 11.95
C TYR A 39 4.38 -8.64 11.91
N TYR A 40 5.36 -7.81 11.59
CA TYR A 40 6.77 -8.17 11.62
C TYR A 40 7.41 -7.63 12.88
N ILE A 41 8.32 -8.40 13.48
CA ILE A 41 9.23 -7.92 14.51
C ILE A 41 10.63 -7.93 13.91
N CYS A 42 11.28 -6.76 13.90
CA CYS A 42 12.69 -6.65 13.57
C CYS A 42 13.52 -6.80 14.84
N ILE A 43 14.37 -7.81 14.89
CA ILE A 43 15.21 -8.13 16.05
C ILE A 43 16.68 -8.10 15.60
N LYS A 44 17.56 -7.49 16.40
CA LYS A 44 19.00 -7.56 16.18
C LYS A 44 19.58 -8.74 16.94
N GLN A 45 20.23 -9.63 16.22
CA GLN A 45 20.95 -10.76 16.80
C GLN A 45 22.42 -10.59 16.48
N PHE A 46 23.22 -10.28 17.49
CA PHE A 46 24.63 -9.92 17.37
C PHE A 46 24.88 -8.79 16.35
N TRP A 47 25.23 -9.14 15.10
CA TRP A 47 25.65 -8.23 14.04
C TRP A 47 24.66 -8.16 12.86
N TRP A 48 23.57 -8.94 12.87
CA TRP A 48 22.55 -8.92 11.81
C TRP A 48 21.16 -8.58 12.35
N PHE A 49 20.28 -8.19 11.44
CA PHE A 49 18.86 -7.97 11.73
C PHE A 49 18.03 -9.07 11.07
N THR A 50 17.06 -9.60 11.81
CA THR A 50 16.10 -10.61 11.34
C THR A 50 14.70 -10.02 11.44
N ALA A 51 13.85 -10.26 10.43
CA ALA A 51 12.42 -9.94 10.51
C ALA A 51 11.62 -11.23 10.71
N GLU A 52 10.90 -11.32 11.83
CA GLU A 52 10.02 -12.44 12.16
C GLU A 52 8.57 -12.06 11.90
N LEU A 53 7.81 -12.92 11.23
CA LEU A 53 6.38 -12.71 10.99
C LEU A 53 5.56 -13.35 12.12
N HIS A 54 4.74 -12.54 12.76
CA HIS A 54 3.83 -12.94 13.84
C HIS A 54 2.39 -12.70 13.44
N THR A 55 1.48 -13.48 14.01
CA THR A 55 0.04 -13.39 13.76
C THR A 55 -0.69 -13.03 15.06
N CYS A 56 -1.57 -12.05 15.00
CA CYS A 56 -2.43 -11.64 16.10
C CYS A 56 -3.43 -12.75 16.47
N PRO A 57 -3.89 -12.77 17.74
CA PRO A 57 -4.97 -13.64 18.17
C PRO A 57 -6.23 -13.52 17.28
N ALA A 58 -7.04 -14.59 17.24
CA ALA A 58 -8.26 -14.62 16.45
C ALA A 58 -9.17 -13.41 16.78
N GLY A 59 -9.68 -12.75 15.73
CA GLY A 59 -10.51 -11.54 15.87
C GLY A 59 -9.73 -10.23 16.09
N GLN A 60 -8.43 -10.29 16.38
CA GLN A 60 -7.59 -9.10 16.53
C GLN A 60 -6.85 -8.76 15.23
N LYS A 61 -6.42 -7.50 15.13
CA LYS A 61 -5.65 -6.94 14.01
C LYS A 61 -4.54 -6.08 14.58
N TYR A 62 -3.39 -6.07 13.90
CA TYR A 62 -2.28 -5.24 14.31
C TYR A 62 -2.56 -3.76 14.01
N SER A 63 -2.46 -2.93 15.04
CA SER A 63 -2.56 -1.48 14.99
C SER A 63 -1.18 -0.86 15.21
N ASP A 64 -0.75 -0.05 14.24
CA ASP A 64 0.48 0.74 14.31
C ASP A 64 0.39 1.87 15.35
N ILE A 65 -0.81 2.39 15.61
CA ILE A 65 -1.06 3.43 16.62
C ILE A 65 -0.94 2.85 18.03
N ALA A 66 -1.52 1.67 18.26
CA ALA A 66 -1.45 1.00 19.56
C ALA A 66 -0.17 0.17 19.74
N ASN A 67 0.64 0.04 18.68
CA ASN A 67 1.82 -0.83 18.61
C ASN A 67 1.54 -2.27 19.07
N GLY A 68 0.40 -2.83 18.65
CA GLY A 68 -0.08 -4.11 19.17
C GLY A 68 -1.36 -4.63 18.50
N CYS A 69 -1.77 -5.83 18.90
CA CYS A 69 -2.99 -6.47 18.42
C CYS A 69 -4.21 -5.93 19.18
N VAL A 70 -5.16 -5.37 18.44
CA VAL A 70 -6.40 -4.80 18.97
C VAL A 70 -7.60 -5.39 18.26
N THR A 71 -8.76 -5.40 18.93
CA THR A 71 -10.02 -5.74 18.28
C THR A 71 -10.33 -4.69 17.22
N GLY A 72 -10.48 -5.11 15.97
CA GLY A 72 -10.71 -4.19 14.87
C GLY A 72 -11.00 -4.88 13.55
N SER A 73 -11.51 -4.11 12.59
CA SER A 73 -11.81 -4.58 11.24
C SER A 73 -10.67 -4.27 10.27
N CYS A 74 -10.39 -5.20 9.37
CA CYS A 74 -9.50 -4.98 8.24
C CYS A 74 -10.33 -4.61 7.03
N ARG A 75 -10.17 -3.39 6.50
CA ARG A 75 -10.90 -3.02 5.29
C ARG A 75 -10.37 -3.80 4.10
N LYS A 76 -11.27 -4.41 3.32
CA LYS A 76 -10.92 -5.13 2.10
C LYS A 76 -11.39 -4.29 0.91
N VAL A 77 -10.45 -3.91 0.05
CA VAL A 77 -10.72 -3.06 -1.12
C VAL A 77 -10.21 -3.78 -2.37
N PRO A 78 -10.96 -3.78 -3.48
CA PRO A 78 -10.49 -4.38 -4.73
C PRO A 78 -9.12 -3.81 -5.13
N LYS A 79 -8.17 -4.67 -5.50
CA LYS A 79 -6.80 -4.28 -5.91
C LYS A 79 -6.80 -3.14 -6.91
N THR A 80 -7.69 -3.24 -7.89
CA THR A 80 -7.80 -2.27 -8.96
C THR A 80 -9.22 -1.72 -9.00
N ARG A 81 -9.33 -0.42 -9.18
CA ARG A 81 -10.57 0.33 -9.40
C ARG A 81 -10.50 0.91 -10.80
N ASN A 82 -11.63 0.91 -11.51
CA ASN A 82 -11.71 1.55 -12.82
C ASN A 82 -12.02 3.04 -12.63
N VAL A 83 -10.98 3.83 -12.38
CA VAL A 83 -11.06 5.28 -12.15
C VAL A 83 -10.01 5.99 -12.97
N LEU A 84 -10.42 7.11 -13.58
CA LEU A 84 -9.53 7.98 -14.33
C LEU A 84 -8.83 8.96 -13.37
N PRO A 85 -7.60 9.40 -13.69
CA PRO A 85 -6.95 10.48 -12.95
C PRO A 85 -7.82 11.75 -12.98
N PRO A 86 -7.93 12.49 -11.87
CA PRO A 86 -8.71 13.72 -11.83
C PRO A 86 -8.00 14.86 -12.57
N THR A 87 -8.79 15.77 -13.13
CA THR A 87 -8.31 17.05 -13.67
C THR A 87 -8.29 18.08 -12.54
N CYS A 88 -7.13 18.36 -11.96
CA CYS A 88 -7.03 19.24 -10.79
C CYS A 88 -7.53 20.68 -11.03
N GLU A 89 -7.52 21.15 -12.28
CA GLU A 89 -8.09 22.46 -12.64
C GLU A 89 -9.61 22.52 -12.46
N GLU A 90 -10.30 21.40 -12.65
CA GLU A 90 -11.76 21.29 -12.51
C GLU A 90 -12.17 20.99 -11.06
N THR A 91 -11.46 20.08 -10.41
CA THR A 91 -11.80 19.61 -9.06
C THR A 91 -11.25 20.49 -7.94
N GLY A 92 -10.22 21.28 -8.23
CA GLY A 92 -9.45 22.02 -7.23
C GLY A 92 -8.53 21.12 -6.37
N PRO A 93 -7.94 21.68 -5.31
CA PRO A 93 -7.03 20.95 -4.42
C PRO A 93 -7.78 19.91 -3.58
N GLY A 94 -7.17 18.74 -3.37
CA GLY A 94 -7.79 17.65 -2.63
C GLY A 94 -7.16 16.28 -2.87
N VAL A 95 -7.71 15.26 -2.24
CA VAL A 95 -7.30 13.86 -2.38
C VAL A 95 -8.38 13.01 -3.04
N PHE A 96 -7.98 12.19 -4.00
CA PHE A 96 -8.89 11.45 -4.87
C PHE A 96 -8.47 9.99 -5.01
N VAL A 97 -9.41 9.14 -5.36
CA VAL A 97 -9.16 7.71 -5.55
C VAL A 97 -8.23 7.47 -6.73
N ALA A 98 -7.23 6.60 -6.55
CA ALA A 98 -6.40 6.11 -7.63
C ALA A 98 -6.82 4.70 -8.08
N PRO A 99 -6.32 4.21 -9.23
CA PRO A 99 -6.62 2.87 -9.72
C PRO A 99 -6.21 1.77 -8.72
N ASN A 100 -5.05 1.90 -8.08
CA ASN A 100 -4.62 0.93 -7.09
C ASN A 100 -5.22 1.25 -5.72
N CYS A 101 -5.81 0.25 -5.06
CA CYS A 101 -6.37 0.29 -3.70
C CYS A 101 -5.55 1.02 -2.62
N ASN A 102 -4.22 0.90 -2.68
CA ASN A 102 -3.26 1.46 -1.73
C ASN A 102 -2.68 2.79 -2.23
N GLN A 103 -3.26 3.39 -3.26
CA GLN A 103 -2.83 4.65 -3.83
C GLN A 103 -3.96 5.66 -3.84
N TYR A 104 -3.59 6.92 -3.89
CA TYR A 104 -4.49 8.05 -4.04
C TYR A 104 -3.81 9.15 -4.85
N TYR A 105 -4.61 9.94 -5.54
CA TYR A 105 -4.16 11.16 -6.17
C TYR A 105 -4.26 12.32 -5.19
N GLU A 106 -3.30 13.21 -5.24
CA GLU A 106 -3.25 14.44 -4.45
C GLU A 106 -3.08 15.61 -5.41
N CYS A 107 -4.13 16.42 -5.55
CA CYS A 107 -4.09 17.68 -6.28
C CYS A 107 -3.62 18.79 -5.34
N VAL A 108 -2.48 19.41 -5.67
CA VAL A 108 -1.90 20.51 -4.90
C VAL A 108 -1.87 21.76 -5.76
N LYS A 109 -2.37 22.89 -5.23
CA LYS A 109 -2.22 24.20 -5.85
C LYS A 109 -0.88 24.80 -5.47
N ILE A 110 -0.05 25.10 -6.46
CA ILE A 110 1.29 25.68 -6.26
C ILE A 110 1.30 27.01 -7.00
N TRP A 111 1.16 28.10 -6.25
CA TRP A 111 0.99 29.45 -6.77
C TRP A 111 -0.21 29.55 -7.75
N TRP A 112 0.08 29.48 -9.05
CA TRP A 112 -0.87 29.67 -10.14
C TRP A 112 -1.15 28.41 -10.95
N TRP A 113 -0.50 27.27 -10.65
CA TRP A 113 -0.74 26.00 -11.34
C TRP A 113 -1.16 24.89 -10.36
N TYR A 114 -1.67 23.80 -10.92
CA TYR A 114 -1.98 22.58 -10.17
C TYR A 114 -0.96 21.49 -10.48
N SER A 115 -0.65 20.68 -9.47
CA SER A 115 0.15 19.47 -9.61
C SER A 115 -0.66 18.26 -9.18
N LEU A 116 -0.67 17.22 -10.01
CA LEU A 116 -1.27 15.93 -9.71
C LEU A 116 -0.19 14.96 -9.24
N ASN A 117 -0.19 14.62 -7.95
CA ASN A 117 0.74 13.68 -7.38
C ASN A 117 0.05 12.33 -7.14
N LEU A 118 0.67 11.24 -7.60
CA LEU A 118 0.26 9.89 -7.20
C LEU A 118 0.99 9.51 -5.92
N ARG A 119 0.24 9.31 -4.84
CA ARG A 119 0.74 8.91 -3.53
C ARG A 119 0.37 7.46 -3.23
N SER A 120 1.18 6.82 -2.39
CA SER A 120 0.94 5.47 -1.90
C SER A 120 0.76 5.50 -0.39
N CYS A 121 -0.23 4.77 0.11
CA CYS A 121 -0.40 4.52 1.53
C CYS A 121 0.76 3.70 2.07
N SER A 122 1.06 3.87 3.36
CA SER A 122 1.99 3.00 4.09
C SER A 122 1.59 1.53 3.93
N PRO A 123 2.54 0.59 4.12
CA PRO A 123 2.23 -0.83 4.09
C PRO A 123 1.01 -1.15 4.94
N SER A 124 0.16 -2.02 4.39
CA SER A 124 -0.97 -2.56 5.15
C SER A 124 -2.07 -1.52 5.43
N LYS A 125 -2.04 -0.41 4.69
CA LYS A 125 -3.12 0.57 4.61
C LYS A 125 -3.69 0.64 3.20
N VAL A 126 -4.96 1.01 3.10
CA VAL A 126 -5.68 1.25 1.84
C VAL A 126 -6.30 2.63 1.89
N TYR A 127 -6.43 3.28 0.74
CA TYR A 127 -7.03 4.60 0.68
C TYR A 127 -8.55 4.51 0.80
N ASP A 128 -9.11 5.24 1.77
CA ASP A 128 -10.53 5.37 2.02
C ASP A 128 -11.07 6.66 1.38
N PRO A 129 -11.96 6.58 0.37
CA PRO A 129 -12.56 7.78 -0.21
C PRO A 129 -13.56 8.49 0.71
N HIS A 130 -14.15 7.81 1.69
CA HIS A 130 -15.12 8.41 2.60
C HIS A 130 -14.41 9.20 3.70
N GLU A 131 -13.34 8.63 4.25
CA GLU A 131 -12.52 9.29 5.27
C GLU A 131 -11.44 10.20 4.66
N GLN A 132 -11.18 10.08 3.35
CA GLN A 132 -10.11 10.79 2.62
C GLN A 132 -8.69 10.52 3.18
N LEU A 133 -8.48 9.33 3.75
CA LEU A 133 -7.27 8.97 4.50
C LEU A 133 -6.85 7.52 4.20
N CYS A 134 -5.59 7.19 4.51
CA CYS A 134 -5.10 5.81 4.46
C CYS A 134 -5.47 5.07 5.75
N VAL A 135 -6.38 4.10 5.65
CA VAL A 135 -6.90 3.32 6.79
C VAL A 135 -6.34 1.90 6.79
N ARG A 136 -6.41 1.19 7.93
CA ARG A 136 -5.95 -0.20 8.02
C ARG A 136 -6.78 -1.09 7.09
N GLY A 137 -6.10 -1.75 6.16
CA GLY A 137 -6.79 -2.63 5.22
C GLY A 137 -5.84 -3.37 4.30
N LYS A 138 -6.44 -4.17 3.41
CA LYS A 138 -5.74 -4.91 2.37
C LYS A 138 -6.44 -4.82 1.03
N CYS A 139 -5.61 -4.84 0.00
CA CYS A 139 -6.03 -4.98 -1.38
C CYS A 139 -6.40 -6.43 -1.66
N GLN A 140 -7.59 -6.67 -2.22
CA GLN A 140 -8.09 -8.00 -2.56
C GLN A 140 -8.17 -8.18 -4.07
#